data_AF-A0A5N7CIW5-F1
#
_entry.id   AF-A0A5N7CIW5-F1
#
_cell.length_a   1.000
_cell.length_b   1.000
_cell.length_c   1.000
_cell.angle_alpha   90.00
_cell.angle_beta   90.00
_cell.angle_gamma   90.00
#
_symmetry.space_group_name_H-M   'P 1'
#
loop_
_entity.id
_entity.type
_entity.pdbx_description
1 polymer ?
#
loop_
_entity_poly.entity_id
_entity_poly.type
_entity_poly.pdbx_seq_one_letter_code
_entity_poly.pdbx_strand_id
1 'polypeptide(L)'
;MTGQNTEENLPAGFPQDVHQRPGTAGAKEQSTASKIGRSSGTKYDMLAPFKKADTEKICLEPFEYTRSLPGKNTVSKVIASLRPWLNISDQSAAVLTDVMIMLQNSSLMLDDIEDGSQLRRGAPAAHVKYGISQTINSTTYVIAKAFSEVQLHLRPESAKVLSEELQTLTLGQGLDLNWTFHQKCPSVHEYLVMIDHKAGGFFRLMLRIMEIEANATPNNDMRHLITLLGRYYQIKDDYQNLASDEYTTKKGFCDDLSEGKFSFPLIHLFEHSPNSDTLQELIFGADDRGAISEERKLKVLSEMQNIGSLEHTLDVLNNLFISILDTVERVEGALGENKKLKALCLALKL
;
A
#
# COMPACT_ATOMS: atom_id res chain seq x y z
N MET A 1 40.14 15.59 -46.81
CA MET A 1 41.60 15.47 -46.54
C MET A 1 41.92 16.56 -45.54
N THR A 2 42.35 16.38 -44.30
CA THR A 2 42.97 15.30 -43.49
C THR A 2 42.69 15.74 -42.05
N GLY A 3 42.07 14.95 -41.18
CA GLY A 3 42.75 13.93 -40.38
C GLY A 3 43.63 14.56 -39.28
N GLN A 4 43.07 14.87 -38.11
CA GLN A 4 43.84 15.13 -36.89
C GLN A 4 43.26 14.32 -35.72
N ASN A 5 44.10 13.41 -35.24
CA ASN A 5 43.96 12.64 -34.01
C ASN A 5 44.11 13.53 -32.79
N THR A 6 43.25 13.35 -31.80
CA THR A 6 43.60 13.54 -30.39
C THR A 6 42.91 12.46 -29.58
N GLU A 7 43.73 11.56 -29.04
CA GLU A 7 43.37 10.54 -28.06
C GLU A 7 42.92 11.21 -26.75
N GLU A 8 41.77 10.79 -26.22
CA GLU A 8 41.32 11.16 -24.87
C GLU A 8 41.96 10.23 -23.84
N ASN A 9 42.63 10.86 -22.87
CA ASN A 9 43.23 10.26 -21.67
C ASN A 9 42.15 9.74 -20.71
N LEU A 10 42.20 8.44 -20.38
CA LEU A 10 41.57 7.85 -19.18
C LEU A 10 42.65 7.63 -18.10
N PRO A 11 42.50 8.15 -16.87
CA PRO A 11 43.38 7.77 -15.77
C PRO A 11 42.83 6.59 -14.94
N ALA A 12 43.73 5.61 -14.74
CA ALA A 12 43.96 4.69 -13.60
C ALA A 12 42.82 4.44 -12.60
N GLY A 13 42.40 3.21 -12.29
CA GLY A 13 43.23 2.10 -11.80
C GLY A 13 42.86 1.83 -10.34
N PHE A 14 42.07 0.78 -10.08
CA PHE A 14 41.60 0.39 -8.74
C PHE A 14 42.74 -0.22 -7.90
N PRO A 15 42.91 0.15 -6.61
CA PRO A 15 43.94 -0.44 -5.75
C PRO A 15 43.58 -1.87 -5.32
N GLN A 16 44.54 -2.79 -5.45
CA GLN A 16 44.52 -4.10 -4.81
C GLN A 16 45.13 -4.00 -3.41
N ASP A 17 44.30 -4.14 -2.37
CA ASP A 17 44.80 -4.22 -0.99
C ASP A 17 45.32 -5.64 -0.67
N VAL A 18 46.63 -5.72 -0.46
CA VAL A 18 47.36 -6.87 0.07
C VAL A 18 47.65 -6.58 1.55
N HIS A 19 46.88 -7.18 2.45
CA HIS A 19 47.25 -7.23 3.88
C HIS A 19 47.70 -8.64 4.28
N GLN A 20 49.02 -8.78 4.40
CA GLN A 20 49.69 -9.84 5.14
C GLN A 20 49.33 -9.76 6.63
N ARG A 21 49.06 -10.90 7.28
CA ARG A 21 49.08 -11.04 8.75
C ARG A 21 50.23 -11.97 9.16
N PRO A 22 50.93 -11.69 10.27
CA PRO A 22 52.10 -12.44 10.70
C PRO A 22 51.72 -13.73 11.45
N GLY A 23 52.62 -14.70 11.40
CA GLY A 23 52.44 -16.04 11.96
C GLY A 23 52.51 -16.11 13.48
N THR A 24 51.84 -17.13 14.03
CA THR A 24 52.05 -17.64 15.39
C THR A 24 52.04 -19.16 15.36
N ALA A 25 53.00 -19.74 16.06
CA ALA A 25 53.32 -21.15 16.11
C ALA A 25 52.34 -21.99 16.96
N GLY A 26 52.12 -23.23 16.51
CA GLY A 26 52.09 -24.43 17.34
C GLY A 26 50.90 -24.65 18.30
N ALA A 27 49.92 -25.45 17.85
CA ALA A 27 49.23 -26.41 18.69
C ALA A 27 48.69 -27.56 17.84
N LYS A 28 49.10 -28.79 18.16
CA LYS A 28 48.61 -30.04 17.58
C LYS A 28 47.25 -30.36 18.18
N GLU A 29 46.19 -30.42 17.38
CA GLU A 29 44.96 -31.12 17.75
C GLU A 29 44.48 -32.03 16.63
N GLN A 30 44.05 -33.22 17.03
CA GLN A 30 43.84 -34.41 16.22
C GLN A 30 42.61 -34.27 15.32
N SER A 31 42.84 -34.31 14.01
CA SER A 31 41.82 -34.42 12.97
C SER A 31 41.09 -35.77 13.07
N THR A 32 39.86 -35.75 13.58
CA THR A 32 38.83 -36.75 13.26
C THR A 32 37.92 -36.20 12.16
N ALA A 33 38.46 -36.14 10.94
CA ALA A 33 37.68 -35.78 9.76
C ALA A 33 36.73 -36.94 9.39
N SER A 34 35.46 -36.79 9.79
CA SER A 34 34.33 -37.48 9.17
C SER A 34 34.28 -37.11 7.69
N LYS A 35 34.75 -38.01 6.83
CA LYS A 35 34.60 -37.91 5.37
C LYS A 35 33.12 -38.09 5.03
N ILE A 36 32.35 -37.01 5.07
CA ILE A 36 31.12 -36.92 4.29
C ILE A 36 31.56 -36.76 2.85
N GLY A 37 31.70 -37.89 2.15
CA GLY A 37 31.93 -37.91 0.71
C GLY A 37 30.79 -37.15 0.03
N ARG A 38 31.11 -36.02 -0.63
CA ARG A 38 30.22 -35.43 -1.63
C ARG A 38 30.07 -36.46 -2.75
N SER A 39 28.97 -37.22 -2.70
CA SER A 39 28.62 -38.17 -3.74
C SER A 39 28.35 -37.46 -5.05
N SER A 40 28.95 -37.99 -6.12
CA SER A 40 28.54 -37.90 -7.54
C SER A 40 28.02 -36.54 -8.03
N GLY A 41 28.85 -35.87 -8.84
CA GLY A 41 28.44 -34.71 -9.62
C GLY A 41 27.16 -35.02 -10.40
N THR A 42 26.05 -34.41 -9.95
CA THR A 42 24.88 -34.17 -10.77
C THR A 42 25.38 -33.53 -12.07
N LYS A 43 25.21 -34.22 -13.20
CA LYS A 43 25.46 -33.61 -14.52
C LYS A 43 24.40 -32.52 -14.69
N TYR A 44 24.76 -31.28 -14.38
CA TYR A 44 23.92 -30.12 -14.67
C TYR A 44 23.97 -29.89 -16.18
N ASP A 45 22.84 -30.06 -16.86
CA ASP A 45 22.71 -29.68 -18.27
C ASP A 45 22.35 -28.20 -18.35
N MET A 46 23.37 -27.38 -18.61
CA MET A 46 23.23 -25.93 -18.77
C MET A 46 22.44 -25.55 -20.04
N LEU A 47 22.21 -26.49 -20.96
CA LEU A 47 21.45 -26.30 -22.19
C LEU A 47 20.06 -26.96 -22.12
N ALA A 48 19.67 -27.48 -20.96
CA ALA A 48 18.36 -28.07 -20.76
C ALA A 48 17.24 -27.06 -21.12
N PRO A 49 16.14 -27.53 -21.73
CA PRO A 49 15.02 -26.66 -22.05
C PRO A 49 14.39 -26.07 -20.79
N PHE A 50 13.67 -24.96 -20.95
CA PHE A 50 12.94 -24.33 -19.86
C PHE A 50 12.07 -25.34 -19.10
N LYS A 51 12.26 -25.37 -17.78
CA LYS A 51 11.42 -26.15 -16.87
C LYS A 51 10.64 -25.18 -16.00
N LYS A 52 9.31 -25.23 -16.09
CA LYS A 52 8.43 -24.46 -15.21
C LYS A 52 8.73 -24.85 -13.75
N ALA A 53 8.99 -23.85 -12.92
CA ALA A 53 9.17 -24.04 -11.50
C ALA A 53 7.81 -24.38 -10.85
N ASP A 54 7.79 -25.39 -9.98
CA ASP A 54 6.63 -25.72 -9.13
C ASP A 54 6.76 -25.00 -7.77
N THR A 55 6.79 -23.67 -7.84
CA THR A 55 7.06 -22.79 -6.69
C THR A 55 5.94 -21.79 -6.43
N GLU A 56 4.78 -21.96 -7.08
CA GLU A 56 3.62 -21.07 -6.89
C GLU A 56 3.22 -20.99 -5.41
N LYS A 57 3.19 -22.14 -4.72
CA LYS A 57 2.90 -22.17 -3.29
C LYS A 57 3.87 -21.30 -2.48
N ILE A 58 5.17 -21.39 -2.77
CA ILE A 58 6.21 -20.59 -2.09
C ILE A 58 5.98 -19.10 -2.35
N CYS A 59 5.69 -18.71 -3.60
CA CYS A 59 5.40 -17.32 -3.94
C CYS A 59 4.14 -16.80 -3.24
N LEU A 60 3.15 -17.64 -2.97
CA LEU A 60 1.88 -17.23 -2.35
C LEU A 60 1.92 -17.17 -0.82
N GLU A 61 2.91 -17.75 -0.14
CA GLU A 61 2.92 -17.82 1.33
C GLU A 61 2.77 -16.45 2.04
N PRO A 62 3.51 -15.38 1.65
CA PRO A 62 3.34 -14.07 2.28
C PRO A 62 1.95 -13.46 2.07
N PHE A 63 1.39 -13.63 0.86
CA PHE A 63 0.02 -13.21 0.54
C PHE A 63 -1.02 -13.98 1.35
N GLU A 64 -0.92 -15.30 1.39
CA GLU A 64 -1.85 -16.17 2.10
C GLU A 64 -1.84 -15.89 3.62
N TYR A 65 -0.65 -15.62 4.16
CA TYR A 65 -0.51 -15.16 5.52
C TYR A 65 -1.27 -13.85 5.77
N THR A 66 -1.00 -12.81 4.96
CA THR A 66 -1.67 -11.50 5.10
C THR A 66 -3.18 -11.61 4.97
N ARG A 67 -3.64 -12.39 3.99
CA ARG A 67 -5.06 -12.67 3.73
C ARG A 67 -5.75 -13.36 4.90
N SER A 68 -5.05 -14.24 5.62
CA SER A 68 -5.58 -14.97 6.77
C SER A 68 -5.82 -14.11 8.02
N LEU A 69 -5.20 -12.92 8.08
CA LEU A 69 -5.36 -12.02 9.22
C LEU A 69 -6.78 -11.43 9.28
N PRO A 70 -7.38 -11.25 10.47
CA PRO A 70 -8.78 -10.85 10.61
C PRO A 70 -9.08 -9.47 10.00
N GLY A 71 -9.85 -9.44 8.91
CA GLY A 71 -10.25 -8.23 8.18
C GLY A 71 -11.75 -7.94 8.20
N LYS A 72 -12.16 -6.74 7.75
CA LYS A 72 -13.56 -6.26 7.77
C LYS A 72 -14.44 -6.79 6.62
N ASN A 73 -13.85 -7.57 5.69
CA ASN A 73 -14.46 -8.07 4.46
C ASN A 73 -15.20 -6.96 3.65
N THR A 74 -14.57 -5.79 3.53
CA THR A 74 -15.19 -4.60 2.94
C THR A 74 -15.44 -4.75 1.44
N VAL A 75 -14.52 -5.38 0.70
CA VAL A 75 -14.60 -5.58 -0.76
C VAL A 75 -15.89 -6.29 -1.16
N SER A 76 -16.17 -7.48 -0.61
CA SER A 76 -17.37 -8.24 -0.95
C SER A 76 -18.65 -7.46 -0.62
N LYS A 77 -18.66 -6.69 0.49
CA LYS A 77 -19.80 -5.86 0.87
C LYS A 77 -20.05 -4.74 -0.12
N VAL A 78 -18.99 -4.05 -0.57
CA VAL A 78 -19.09 -2.98 -1.57
C VAL A 78 -19.63 -3.52 -2.89
N ILE A 79 -19.01 -4.58 -3.44
CA ILE A 79 -19.47 -5.21 -4.68
C ILE A 79 -20.93 -5.62 -4.55
N ALA A 80 -21.30 -6.36 -3.49
CA ALA A 80 -22.67 -6.79 -3.26
C ALA A 80 -23.67 -5.64 -3.10
N SER A 81 -23.23 -4.50 -2.55
CA SER A 81 -24.07 -3.30 -2.38
C SER A 81 -24.29 -2.55 -3.68
N LEU A 82 -23.40 -2.65 -4.66
CA LEU A 82 -23.53 -2.00 -5.97
C LEU A 82 -24.35 -2.84 -6.97
N ARG A 83 -24.48 -4.16 -6.76
CA ARG A 83 -25.23 -5.06 -7.66
C ARG A 83 -26.68 -4.66 -7.96
N PRO A 84 -27.45 -4.03 -7.04
CA PRO A 84 -28.79 -3.53 -7.37
C PRO A 84 -28.80 -2.49 -8.51
N TRP A 85 -27.72 -1.71 -8.66
CA TRP A 85 -27.56 -0.74 -9.75
C TRP A 85 -26.77 -1.31 -10.93
N LEU A 86 -25.83 -2.20 -10.67
CA LEU A 86 -24.92 -2.80 -11.66
C LEU A 86 -25.13 -4.31 -11.68
N ASN A 87 -26.06 -4.77 -12.52
CA ASN A 87 -26.47 -6.17 -12.60
C ASN A 87 -25.40 -7.05 -13.26
N ILE A 88 -24.37 -7.40 -12.49
CA ILE A 88 -23.32 -8.34 -12.88
C ILE A 88 -23.68 -9.77 -12.47
N SER A 89 -23.17 -10.75 -13.24
CA SER A 89 -23.35 -12.18 -12.95
C SER A 89 -22.70 -12.57 -11.62
N ASP A 90 -23.17 -13.64 -10.99
CA ASP A 90 -22.55 -14.18 -9.76
C ASP A 90 -21.09 -14.60 -10.00
N GLN A 91 -20.80 -15.13 -11.19
CA GLN A 91 -19.44 -15.49 -11.59
C GLN A 91 -18.53 -14.25 -11.70
N SER A 92 -18.95 -13.22 -12.43
CA SER A 92 -18.20 -11.96 -12.55
C SER A 92 -17.99 -11.30 -11.19
N ALA A 93 -19.02 -11.33 -10.32
CA ALA A 93 -18.93 -10.78 -8.97
C ALA A 93 -17.92 -11.55 -8.09
N ALA A 94 -17.90 -12.87 -8.17
CA ALA A 94 -16.95 -13.70 -7.43
C ALA A 94 -15.51 -13.45 -7.89
N VAL A 95 -15.26 -13.50 -9.21
CA VAL A 95 -13.94 -13.22 -9.80
C VAL A 95 -13.46 -11.82 -9.44
N LEU A 96 -14.32 -10.80 -9.59
CA LEU A 96 -13.95 -9.43 -9.21
C LEU A 96 -13.66 -9.34 -7.71
N THR A 97 -14.44 -9.99 -6.85
CA THR A 97 -14.18 -10.01 -5.41
C THR A 97 -12.80 -10.59 -5.10
N ASP A 98 -12.44 -11.72 -5.69
CA ASP A 98 -11.16 -12.37 -5.48
C ASP A 98 -10.00 -11.52 -6.01
N VAL A 99 -10.13 -10.96 -7.21
CA VAL A 99 -9.16 -10.01 -7.79
C VAL A 99 -8.94 -8.81 -6.88
N MET A 100 -10.01 -8.19 -6.39
CA MET A 100 -9.88 -7.03 -5.50
C MET A 100 -9.26 -7.42 -4.15
N ILE A 101 -9.53 -8.61 -3.61
CA ILE A 101 -8.85 -9.13 -2.41
C ILE A 101 -7.36 -9.35 -2.68
N MET A 102 -7.01 -9.89 -3.85
CA MET A 102 -5.62 -10.06 -4.28
C MET A 102 -4.87 -8.73 -4.31
N LEU A 103 -5.45 -7.72 -4.98
CA LEU A 103 -4.88 -6.39 -5.09
C LEU A 103 -4.79 -5.67 -3.75
N GLN A 104 -5.84 -5.77 -2.92
CA GLN A 104 -5.86 -5.13 -1.59
C GLN A 104 -4.77 -5.68 -0.68
N ASN A 105 -4.61 -7.01 -0.57
CA ASN A 105 -3.57 -7.55 0.31
C ASN A 105 -2.17 -7.35 -0.29
N SER A 106 -2.05 -7.35 -1.63
CA SER A 106 -0.81 -7.00 -2.32
C SER A 106 -0.37 -5.57 -2.00
N SER A 107 -1.27 -4.60 -2.08
CA SER A 107 -0.96 -3.20 -1.74
C SER A 107 -0.63 -3.06 -0.25
N LEU A 108 -1.40 -3.70 0.65
CA LEU A 108 -1.10 -3.66 2.09
C LEU A 108 0.28 -4.22 2.43
N MET A 109 0.72 -5.29 1.75
CA MET A 109 2.06 -5.84 1.94
C MET A 109 3.18 -4.93 1.43
N LEU A 110 2.92 -4.16 0.36
CA LEU A 110 3.87 -3.15 -0.13
C LEU A 110 3.88 -1.94 0.79
N ASP A 111 2.72 -1.38 1.14
CA ASP A 111 2.59 -0.29 2.12
C ASP A 111 3.32 -0.67 3.42
N ASP A 112 3.10 -1.86 3.98
CA ASP A 112 3.81 -2.31 5.20
C ASP A 112 5.35 -2.28 5.06
N ILE A 113 5.90 -2.53 3.86
CA ILE A 113 7.34 -2.45 3.60
C ILE A 113 7.77 -1.00 3.42
N GLU A 114 7.04 -0.25 2.62
CA GLU A 114 7.34 1.12 2.23
C GLU A 114 7.28 2.08 3.43
N ASP A 115 6.32 1.84 4.33
CA ASP A 115 6.10 2.58 5.56
C ASP A 115 6.94 2.03 6.73
N GLY A 116 7.51 0.83 6.59
CA GLY A 116 8.29 0.16 7.64
C GLY A 116 7.43 -0.36 8.81
N SER A 117 6.13 -0.53 8.61
CA SER A 117 5.17 -0.94 9.64
C SER A 117 5.49 -2.34 10.19
N GLN A 118 5.63 -2.47 11.51
CA GLN A 118 5.99 -3.75 12.13
C GLN A 118 4.79 -4.69 12.31
N LEU A 119 3.59 -4.12 12.40
CA LEU A 119 2.36 -4.86 12.71
C LEU A 119 1.28 -4.61 11.65
N ARG A 120 0.55 -5.68 11.34
CA ARG A 120 -0.67 -5.66 10.53
C ARG A 120 -1.76 -6.41 11.28
N ARG A 121 -2.85 -5.71 11.63
CA ARG A 121 -4.03 -6.30 12.30
C ARG A 121 -3.65 -7.02 13.61
N GLY A 122 -2.68 -6.49 14.35
CA GLY A 122 -2.21 -7.03 15.63
C GLY A 122 -1.27 -8.24 15.51
N ALA A 123 -0.82 -8.60 14.30
CA ALA A 123 0.18 -9.64 14.04
C ALA A 123 1.39 -9.04 13.30
N PRO A 124 2.56 -9.70 13.29
CA PRO A 124 3.71 -9.22 12.50
C PRO A 124 3.36 -8.98 11.03
N ALA A 125 3.83 -7.89 10.45
CA ALA A 125 3.68 -7.66 9.01
C ALA A 125 4.35 -8.78 8.18
N ALA A 126 3.90 -9.01 6.95
CA ALA A 126 4.40 -10.11 6.13
C ALA A 126 5.91 -10.06 5.92
N HIS A 127 6.48 -8.86 5.71
CA HIS A 127 7.91 -8.68 5.53
C HIS A 127 8.73 -8.96 6.79
N VAL A 128 8.14 -8.78 7.98
CA VAL A 128 8.76 -9.15 9.26
C VAL A 128 8.88 -10.67 9.37
N LYS A 129 7.87 -11.41 8.88
CA LYS A 129 7.83 -12.87 8.97
C LYS A 129 8.59 -13.58 7.85
N TYR A 130 8.49 -13.10 6.61
CA TYR A 130 9.02 -13.77 5.41
C TYR A 130 10.24 -13.04 4.82
N GLY A 131 10.57 -11.85 5.31
CA GLY A 131 11.58 -10.97 4.74
C GLY A 131 11.02 -10.10 3.61
N ILE A 132 11.65 -8.94 3.42
CA ILE A 132 11.29 -7.94 2.42
C ILE A 132 11.28 -8.55 1.01
N SER A 133 12.35 -9.25 0.61
CA SER A 133 12.50 -9.75 -0.76
C SER A 133 11.42 -10.78 -1.16
N GLN A 134 11.07 -11.70 -0.25
CA GLN A 134 10.01 -12.68 -0.53
C GLN A 134 8.64 -12.02 -0.60
N THR A 135 8.40 -11.02 0.25
CA THR A 135 7.14 -10.27 0.30
C THR A 135 6.94 -9.46 -0.98
N ILE A 136 7.96 -8.73 -1.46
CA ILE A 136 7.93 -8.01 -2.75
C ILE A 136 7.68 -8.97 -3.92
N ASN A 137 8.39 -10.09 -3.96
CA ASN A 137 8.21 -11.08 -5.02
C ASN A 137 6.79 -11.70 -4.99
N SER A 138 6.27 -11.97 -3.80
CA SER A 138 4.90 -12.46 -3.59
C SER A 138 3.87 -11.49 -4.14
N THR A 139 3.97 -10.21 -3.76
CA THR A 139 3.09 -9.16 -4.30
C THR A 139 3.17 -9.06 -5.82
N THR A 140 4.38 -9.05 -6.39
CA THR A 140 4.58 -8.97 -7.84
C THR A 140 3.88 -10.12 -8.56
N TYR A 141 4.03 -11.33 -8.03
CA TYR A 141 3.36 -12.52 -8.55
C TYR A 141 1.83 -12.44 -8.44
N VAL A 142 1.30 -12.02 -7.29
CA VAL A 142 -0.15 -11.91 -7.04
C VAL A 142 -0.79 -10.86 -7.95
N ILE A 143 -0.15 -9.71 -8.18
CA ILE A 143 -0.65 -8.70 -9.13
C ILE A 143 -0.71 -9.27 -10.56
N ALA A 144 0.32 -10.00 -11.00
CA ALA A 144 0.32 -10.66 -12.31
C ALA A 144 -0.78 -11.74 -12.42
N LYS A 145 -1.02 -12.48 -11.33
CA LYS A 145 -2.11 -13.46 -11.26
C LYS A 145 -3.48 -12.78 -11.32
N ALA A 146 -3.69 -11.68 -10.58
CA ALA A 146 -4.93 -10.91 -10.62
C ALA A 146 -5.23 -10.40 -12.05
N PHE A 147 -4.21 -9.96 -12.78
CA PHE A 147 -4.34 -9.60 -14.19
C PHE A 147 -4.78 -10.79 -15.06
N SER A 148 -4.20 -11.97 -14.83
CA SER A 148 -4.59 -13.20 -15.54
C SER A 148 -6.04 -13.60 -15.24
N GLU A 149 -6.49 -13.52 -13.97
CA GLU A 149 -7.87 -13.83 -13.59
C GLU A 149 -8.87 -12.90 -14.31
N VAL A 150 -8.58 -11.59 -14.36
CA VAL A 150 -9.41 -10.62 -15.10
C VAL A 150 -9.46 -10.95 -16.58
N GLN A 151 -8.32 -11.27 -17.21
CA GLN A 151 -8.25 -11.59 -18.63
C GLN A 151 -9.01 -12.87 -19.00
N LEU A 152 -8.99 -13.88 -18.13
CA LEU A 152 -9.59 -15.18 -18.40
C LEU A 152 -11.09 -15.22 -18.14
N HIS A 153 -11.58 -14.42 -17.19
CA HIS A 153 -12.91 -14.62 -16.63
C HIS A 153 -13.84 -13.40 -16.69
N LEU A 154 -13.33 -12.20 -16.96
CA LEU A 154 -14.14 -11.00 -17.15
C LEU A 154 -14.13 -10.57 -18.62
N ARG A 155 -14.94 -9.57 -18.97
CA ARG A 155 -14.94 -8.99 -20.31
C ARG A 155 -13.56 -8.43 -20.68
N PRO A 156 -13.13 -8.53 -21.96
CA PRO A 156 -11.79 -8.10 -22.39
C PRO A 156 -11.42 -6.66 -22.01
N GLU A 157 -12.40 -5.76 -21.98
CA GLU A 157 -12.23 -4.34 -21.61
C GLU A 157 -11.80 -4.17 -20.14
N SER A 158 -12.13 -5.12 -19.26
CA SER A 158 -11.80 -5.09 -17.84
C SER A 158 -10.29 -5.16 -17.59
N ALA A 159 -9.53 -5.87 -18.43
CA ALA A 159 -8.06 -5.94 -18.31
C ALA A 159 -7.39 -4.59 -18.60
N LYS A 160 -7.94 -3.82 -19.55
CA LYS A 160 -7.47 -2.45 -19.83
C LYS A 160 -7.74 -1.54 -18.62
N VAL A 161 -8.96 -1.58 -18.06
CA VAL A 161 -9.29 -0.81 -16.86
C VAL A 161 -8.40 -1.18 -15.69
N LEU A 162 -8.16 -2.47 -15.45
CA LEU A 162 -7.25 -2.90 -14.39
C LEU A 162 -5.85 -2.29 -14.57
N SER A 163 -5.30 -2.32 -15.78
CA SER A 163 -3.98 -1.73 -16.07
C SER A 163 -3.94 -0.22 -15.84
N GLU A 164 -4.96 0.52 -16.28
CA GLU A 164 -5.06 1.98 -16.09
C GLU A 164 -5.17 2.36 -14.61
N GLU A 165 -5.99 1.62 -13.86
CA GLU A 165 -6.21 1.90 -12.44
C GLU A 165 -5.01 1.50 -11.58
N LEU A 166 -4.31 0.40 -11.90
CA LEU A 166 -3.05 0.06 -11.23
C LEU A 166 -1.99 1.15 -11.42
N GLN A 167 -1.86 1.72 -12.62
CA GLN A 167 -0.98 2.88 -12.84
C GLN A 167 -1.43 4.10 -12.03
N THR A 168 -2.74 4.33 -11.93
CA THR A 168 -3.24 5.46 -11.16
C THR A 168 -2.98 5.30 -9.66
N LEU A 169 -3.17 4.09 -9.14
CA LEU A 169 -2.86 3.72 -7.75
C LEU A 169 -1.38 3.97 -7.44
N THR A 170 -0.47 3.53 -8.31
CA THR A 170 0.98 3.71 -8.11
C THR A 170 1.43 5.16 -8.25
N LEU A 171 0.78 5.97 -9.10
CA LEU A 171 1.00 7.42 -9.13
C LEU A 171 0.62 8.09 -7.80
N GLY A 172 -0.51 7.68 -7.21
CA GLY A 172 -0.94 8.14 -5.89
C GLY A 172 0.08 7.76 -4.80
N GLN A 173 0.50 6.49 -4.77
CA GLN A 173 1.53 6.02 -3.84
C GLN A 173 2.85 6.78 -4.03
N GLY A 174 3.24 7.06 -5.28
CA GLY A 174 4.45 7.82 -5.57
C GLY A 174 4.45 9.24 -5.00
N LEU A 175 3.29 9.91 -4.95
CA LEU A 175 3.17 11.22 -4.30
C LEU A 175 3.42 11.12 -2.79
N ASP A 176 2.75 10.17 -2.13
CA ASP A 176 2.87 9.91 -0.69
C ASP A 176 4.34 9.63 -0.30
N LEU A 177 4.97 8.68 -0.98
CA LEU A 177 6.38 8.32 -0.75
C LEU A 177 7.34 9.47 -1.04
N ASN A 178 7.09 10.25 -2.09
CA ASN A 178 7.93 11.39 -2.44
C ASN A 178 7.87 12.47 -1.35
N TRP A 179 6.69 12.77 -0.81
CA TRP A 179 6.55 13.73 0.29
C TRP A 179 7.24 13.25 1.55
N THR A 180 7.02 12.00 1.95
CA THR A 180 7.65 11.39 3.13
C THR A 180 9.18 11.38 3.00
N PHE A 181 9.72 10.93 1.87
CA PHE A 181 11.17 10.86 1.65
C PHE A 181 11.83 12.25 1.66
N HIS A 182 11.20 13.24 1.02
CA HIS A 182 11.72 14.61 0.97
C HIS A 182 11.29 15.47 2.16
N GLN A 183 10.54 14.90 3.12
CA GLN A 183 10.00 15.59 4.28
C GLN A 183 9.27 16.88 3.92
N LYS A 184 8.57 16.87 2.78
CA LYS A 184 7.90 18.06 2.23
C LYS A 184 6.40 17.93 2.44
N CYS A 185 5.85 18.72 3.37
CA CYS A 185 4.42 18.77 3.61
C CYS A 185 3.68 19.20 2.33
N PRO A 186 2.68 18.42 1.87
CA PRO A 186 1.79 18.85 0.80
C PRO A 186 0.76 19.85 1.30
N SER A 187 0.16 20.60 0.40
CA SER A 187 -1.10 21.31 0.66
C SER A 187 -2.28 20.34 0.77
N VAL A 188 -3.37 20.77 1.40
CA VAL A 188 -4.62 19.99 1.44
C VAL A 188 -5.11 19.60 0.03
N HIS A 189 -4.94 20.49 -0.98
CA HIS A 189 -5.34 20.18 -2.34
C HIS A 189 -4.50 19.04 -2.95
N GLU A 190 -3.18 19.09 -2.79
CA GLU A 190 -2.29 18.02 -3.23
C GLU A 190 -2.61 16.70 -2.54
N TYR A 191 -2.86 16.73 -1.22
CA TYR A 191 -3.29 15.56 -0.46
C TYR A 191 -4.59 14.97 -1.03
N LEU A 192 -5.60 15.79 -1.32
CA LEU A 192 -6.85 15.30 -1.94
C LEU A 192 -6.62 14.63 -3.30
N VAL A 193 -5.71 15.17 -4.12
CA VAL A 193 -5.33 14.53 -5.39
C VAL A 193 -4.66 13.18 -5.14
N MET A 194 -3.74 13.09 -4.18
CA MET A 194 -3.08 11.83 -3.83
C MET A 194 -4.08 10.77 -3.38
N ILE A 195 -4.99 11.08 -2.44
CA ILE A 195 -5.94 10.09 -1.93
C ILE A 195 -6.96 9.66 -2.99
N ASP A 196 -7.33 10.54 -3.93
CA ASP A 196 -8.18 10.19 -5.08
C ASP A 196 -7.50 9.18 -6.01
N HIS A 197 -6.16 9.20 -6.06
CA HIS A 197 -5.35 8.25 -6.83
C HIS A 197 -5.10 6.95 -6.05
N LYS A 198 -4.76 7.03 -4.76
CA LYS A 198 -4.40 5.89 -3.88
C LYS A 198 -5.61 5.12 -3.34
N ALA A 199 -6.48 5.76 -2.56
CA ALA A 199 -7.67 5.10 -1.98
C ALA A 199 -8.87 5.13 -2.93
N GLY A 200 -9.11 6.29 -3.56
CA GLY A 200 -10.18 6.49 -4.53
C GLY A 200 -10.03 5.61 -5.77
N GLY A 201 -8.80 5.41 -6.26
CA GLY A 201 -8.49 4.55 -7.40
C GLY A 201 -8.96 3.10 -7.20
N PHE A 202 -8.88 2.59 -5.97
CA PHE A 202 -9.30 1.22 -5.66
C PHE A 202 -10.81 1.04 -5.77
N PHE A 203 -11.59 2.00 -5.25
CA PHE A 203 -13.05 1.98 -5.42
C PHE A 203 -13.47 2.25 -6.88
N ARG A 204 -12.74 3.14 -7.57
CA ARG A 204 -12.98 3.44 -8.99
C ARG A 204 -12.73 2.23 -9.87
N LEU A 205 -11.70 1.43 -9.60
CA LEU A 205 -11.43 0.16 -10.27
C LEU A 205 -12.63 -0.80 -10.16
N MET A 206 -13.13 -1.01 -8.94
CA MET A 206 -14.32 -1.85 -8.72
C MET A 206 -15.50 -1.34 -9.54
N LEU A 207 -15.79 -0.04 -9.45
CA LEU A 207 -16.91 0.56 -10.16
C LEU A 207 -16.79 0.35 -11.68
N ARG A 208 -15.63 0.70 -12.26
CA ARG A 208 -15.42 0.64 -13.72
C ARG A 208 -15.52 -0.79 -14.25
N ILE A 209 -15.00 -1.78 -13.53
CA ILE A 209 -15.17 -3.17 -13.94
C ILE A 209 -16.63 -3.60 -13.83
N MET A 210 -17.33 -3.23 -12.75
CA MET A 210 -18.76 -3.54 -12.61
C MET A 210 -19.61 -2.87 -13.71
N GLU A 211 -19.31 -1.63 -14.11
CA GLU A 211 -19.94 -0.95 -15.23
C GLU A 211 -19.76 -1.73 -16.55
N ILE A 212 -18.54 -2.21 -16.82
CA ILE A 212 -18.23 -3.03 -18.00
C ILE A 212 -19.01 -4.34 -17.97
N GLU A 213 -18.95 -5.08 -16.87
CA GLU A 213 -19.62 -6.37 -16.72
C GLU A 213 -21.15 -6.27 -16.80
N ALA A 214 -21.73 -5.15 -16.32
CA ALA A 214 -23.16 -4.88 -16.40
C ALA A 214 -23.60 -4.26 -17.74
N ASN A 215 -22.65 -3.94 -18.63
CA ASN A 215 -22.88 -3.14 -19.84
C ASN A 215 -23.60 -1.81 -19.53
N ALA A 216 -23.27 -1.21 -18.38
CA ALA A 216 -23.88 0.00 -17.88
C ALA A 216 -23.19 1.25 -18.46
N THR A 217 -23.96 2.30 -18.69
CA THR A 217 -23.38 3.61 -19.04
C THR A 217 -22.82 4.27 -17.79
N PRO A 218 -21.59 4.82 -17.84
CA PRO A 218 -21.02 5.59 -16.74
C PRO A 218 -21.96 6.66 -16.19
N ASN A 219 -22.10 6.71 -14.87
CA ASN A 219 -22.90 7.72 -14.18
C ASN A 219 -22.00 8.67 -13.37
N ASN A 220 -22.12 9.98 -13.60
CA ASN A 220 -21.26 10.98 -12.97
C ASN A 220 -21.48 11.10 -11.47
N ASP A 221 -22.73 11.01 -10.99
CA ASP A 221 -23.02 11.04 -9.55
C ASP A 221 -22.49 9.79 -8.85
N MET A 222 -22.57 8.62 -9.49
CA MET A 222 -21.99 7.38 -8.97
C MET A 222 -20.46 7.45 -8.90
N ARG A 223 -19.80 8.04 -9.91
CA ARG A 223 -18.35 8.29 -9.89
C ARG A 223 -17.97 9.25 -8.78
N HIS A 224 -18.74 10.33 -8.61
CA HIS A 224 -18.52 11.28 -7.53
C HIS A 224 -18.71 10.64 -6.16
N LEU A 225 -19.75 9.81 -5.98
CA LEU A 225 -19.98 9.03 -4.76
C LEU A 225 -18.77 8.14 -4.42
N ILE A 226 -18.23 7.44 -5.42
CA ILE A 226 -17.05 6.60 -5.25
C ILE A 226 -15.81 7.43 -4.85
N THR A 227 -15.61 8.60 -5.44
CA THR A 227 -14.55 9.54 -5.01
C THR A 227 -14.74 9.96 -3.56
N LEU A 228 -15.95 10.36 -3.15
CA LEU A 228 -16.23 10.76 -1.76
C LEU A 228 -16.00 9.62 -0.77
N LEU A 229 -16.40 8.39 -1.11
CA LEU A 229 -16.15 7.20 -0.30
C LEU A 229 -14.65 6.93 -0.13
N GLY A 230 -13.86 7.06 -1.21
CA GLY A 230 -12.41 6.94 -1.15
C GLY A 230 -11.76 7.97 -0.22
N ARG A 231 -12.15 9.24 -0.35
CA ARG A 231 -11.67 10.32 0.51
C ARG A 231 -12.05 10.10 1.97
N TYR A 232 -13.31 9.76 2.24
CA TYR A 232 -13.79 9.48 3.58
C TYR A 232 -13.02 8.31 4.20
N TYR A 233 -12.79 7.23 3.44
CA TYR A 233 -12.06 6.06 3.94
C TYR A 233 -10.62 6.40 4.32
N GLN A 234 -9.91 7.18 3.50
CA GLN A 234 -8.52 7.55 3.79
C GLN A 234 -8.40 8.53 4.97
N ILE A 235 -9.20 9.61 4.97
CA ILE A 235 -9.16 10.60 6.06
C ILE A 235 -9.60 9.97 7.38
N LYS A 236 -10.53 9.01 7.34
CA LYS A 236 -10.91 8.22 8.52
C LYS A 236 -9.77 7.33 9.00
N ASP A 237 -9.02 6.68 8.11
CA ASP A 237 -7.87 5.85 8.51
C ASP A 237 -6.78 6.70 9.18
N ASP A 238 -6.47 7.85 8.59
CA ASP A 238 -5.52 8.84 9.11
C ASP A 238 -5.94 9.35 10.51
N TYR A 239 -7.22 9.70 10.69
CA TYR A 239 -7.76 10.09 12.00
C TYR A 239 -7.68 8.95 13.02
N GLN A 240 -8.09 7.74 12.64
CA GLN A 240 -8.10 6.59 13.54
C GLN A 240 -6.69 6.16 13.95
N ASN A 241 -5.68 6.33 13.10
CA ASN A 241 -4.28 6.05 13.45
C ASN A 241 -3.80 6.86 14.67
N LEU A 242 -4.26 8.11 14.79
CA LEU A 242 -3.85 9.03 15.87
C LEU A 242 -4.80 9.05 17.07
N ALA A 243 -6.08 8.72 16.88
CA ALA A 243 -7.12 8.94 17.88
C ALA A 243 -7.77 7.66 18.45
N SER A 244 -7.44 6.46 17.95
CA SER A 244 -8.10 5.21 18.35
C SER A 244 -7.19 4.24 19.11
N ASP A 245 -7.65 3.83 20.29
CA ASP A 245 -7.01 2.77 21.09
C ASP A 245 -6.99 1.43 20.32
N GLU A 246 -8.05 1.12 19.56
CA GLU A 246 -8.10 -0.09 18.73
C GLU A 246 -7.01 -0.07 17.66
N TYR A 247 -6.78 1.07 17.01
CA TYR A 247 -5.70 1.21 16.03
C TYR A 247 -4.33 1.11 16.68
N THR A 248 -4.15 1.70 17.85
CA THR A 248 -2.93 1.58 18.66
C THR A 248 -2.57 0.11 18.90
N THR A 249 -3.56 -0.73 19.23
CA THR A 249 -3.32 -2.18 19.43
C THR A 249 -3.02 -2.96 18.13
N LYS A 250 -3.48 -2.46 16.97
CA LYS A 250 -3.45 -3.21 15.70
C LYS A 250 -2.31 -2.82 14.75
N LYS A 251 -1.88 -1.57 14.79
CA LYS A 251 -0.81 -0.99 13.96
C LYS A 251 0.37 -0.54 14.83
N GLY A 252 0.09 0.12 15.95
CA GLY A 252 1.07 0.71 16.84
C GLY A 252 0.60 2.08 17.31
N PHE A 253 1.16 2.60 18.40
CA PHE A 253 0.78 3.91 18.92
C PHE A 253 1.21 5.02 17.95
N CYS A 254 0.25 5.73 17.34
CA CYS A 254 0.48 6.76 16.31
C CYS A 254 1.53 6.33 15.29
N ASP A 255 1.23 5.26 14.56
CA ASP A 255 2.17 4.67 13.61
C ASP A 255 2.43 5.61 12.42
N ASP A 256 1.43 6.39 11.98
CA ASP A 256 1.59 7.39 10.93
C ASP A 256 2.72 8.40 11.26
N LEU A 257 2.94 8.70 12.55
CA LEU A 257 4.07 9.55 12.98
C LEU A 257 5.41 8.80 12.92
N SER A 258 5.44 7.49 13.16
CA SER A 258 6.65 6.66 12.95
C SER A 258 7.03 6.63 11.47
N GLU A 259 6.02 6.50 10.61
CA GLU A 259 6.14 6.38 9.16
C GLU A 259 6.57 7.71 8.53
N GLY A 260 6.41 8.83 9.25
CA GLY A 260 6.65 10.18 8.72
C GLY A 260 5.60 10.59 7.68
N LYS A 261 4.44 9.94 7.69
CA LYS A 261 3.37 10.14 6.73
C LYS A 261 2.68 11.48 6.98
N PHE A 262 2.47 12.25 5.90
CA PHE A 262 1.69 13.49 5.96
C PHE A 262 0.18 13.19 5.93
N SER A 263 -0.34 12.70 7.06
CA SER A 263 -1.76 12.46 7.25
C SER A 263 -2.57 13.77 7.28
N PHE A 264 -3.88 13.70 6.98
CA PHE A 264 -4.74 14.89 6.97
C PHE A 264 -4.64 15.77 8.25
N PRO A 265 -4.74 15.22 9.49
CA PRO A 265 -4.58 16.02 10.69
C PRO A 265 -3.17 16.63 10.85
N LEU A 266 -2.12 15.97 10.32
CA LEU A 266 -0.76 16.48 10.37
C LEU A 266 -0.55 17.64 9.39
N ILE A 267 -1.13 17.57 8.20
CA ILE A 267 -1.12 18.68 7.23
C ILE A 267 -1.80 19.91 7.85
N HIS A 268 -2.99 19.73 8.44
CA HIS A 268 -3.69 20.82 9.12
C HIS A 268 -2.84 21.40 10.27
N LEU A 269 -2.17 20.54 11.05
CA LEU A 269 -1.29 20.98 12.12
C LEU A 269 -0.17 21.88 11.60
N PHE A 270 0.54 21.47 10.53
CA PHE A 270 1.63 22.27 9.97
C PHE A 270 1.16 23.59 9.35
N GLU A 271 -0.03 23.62 8.75
CA GLU A 271 -0.59 24.86 8.19
C GLU A 271 -0.99 25.89 9.26
N HIS A 272 -1.30 25.45 10.49
CA HIS A 272 -1.91 26.31 11.52
C HIS A 272 -1.08 26.49 12.81
N SER A 273 -0.12 25.60 13.09
CA SER A 273 0.73 25.74 14.28
C SER A 273 1.81 26.80 14.06
N PRO A 274 2.01 27.74 15.00
CA PRO A 274 3.15 28.66 14.96
C PRO A 274 4.49 27.93 15.19
N ASN A 275 4.45 26.66 15.64
CA ASN A 275 5.60 25.83 15.95
C ASN A 275 5.91 24.82 14.84
N SER A 276 5.42 25.03 13.60
CA SER A 276 5.54 24.06 12.50
C SER A 276 6.97 23.57 12.27
N ASP A 277 7.97 24.46 12.24
CA ASP A 277 9.37 24.07 12.03
C ASP A 277 9.89 23.15 13.16
N THR A 278 9.56 23.47 14.41
CA THR A 278 9.93 22.63 15.57
C THR A 278 9.23 21.28 15.56
N LEU A 279 7.96 21.23 15.14
CA LEU A 279 7.23 19.98 14.98
C LEU A 279 7.82 19.12 13.85
N GLN A 280 8.22 19.76 12.75
CA GLN A 280 8.88 19.09 11.64
C GLN A 280 10.22 18.50 12.09
N GLU A 281 11.04 19.25 12.82
CA GLU A 281 12.27 18.71 13.43
C GLU A 281 12.00 17.60 14.44
N LEU A 282 10.91 17.68 15.20
CA LEU A 282 10.57 16.67 16.20
C LEU A 282 10.14 15.34 15.56
N ILE A 283 9.43 15.40 14.43
CA ILE A 283 8.98 14.24 13.67
C ILE A 283 10.10 13.68 12.78
N PHE A 284 10.87 14.55 12.13
CA PHE A 284 11.78 14.20 11.03
C PHE A 284 13.28 14.44 11.32
N GLY A 285 13.62 14.95 12.51
CA GLY A 285 14.97 15.36 12.90
C GLY A 285 15.99 14.23 12.98
N ALA A 286 17.22 14.56 12.56
CA ALA A 286 18.17 13.70 11.87
C ALA A 286 18.99 12.67 12.69
N ASP A 287 18.72 12.42 13.97
CA ASP A 287 19.62 11.57 14.78
C ASP A 287 19.22 10.09 14.89
N ASP A 288 18.00 9.72 14.50
CA ASP A 288 17.60 8.33 14.43
C ASP A 288 16.89 8.07 13.10
N ARG A 289 17.47 7.22 12.25
CA ARG A 289 16.71 6.45 11.24
C ARG A 289 15.83 5.38 11.91
N GLY A 290 15.40 5.64 13.15
CA GLY A 290 14.61 4.81 14.02
C GLY A 290 13.28 5.50 14.33
N ALA A 291 12.32 4.73 14.82
CA ALA A 291 10.98 5.22 15.09
C ALA A 291 10.99 6.39 16.10
N ILE A 292 10.21 7.43 15.82
CA ILE A 292 9.94 8.54 16.74
C ILE A 292 9.51 8.00 18.12
N SER A 293 10.11 8.54 19.19
CA SER A 293 9.82 8.09 20.56
C SER A 293 8.37 8.40 20.97
N GLU A 294 7.80 7.60 21.88
CA GLU A 294 6.45 7.84 22.40
C GLU A 294 6.30 9.23 23.05
N GLU A 295 7.35 9.73 23.73
CA GLU A 295 7.35 11.09 24.30
C GLU A 295 7.20 12.16 23.21
N ARG A 296 7.89 12.01 22.09
CA ARG A 296 7.77 12.91 20.94
C ARG A 296 6.38 12.79 20.30
N LYS A 297 5.84 11.58 20.13
CA LYS A 297 4.46 11.38 19.63
C LYS A 297 3.44 12.10 20.51
N LEU A 298 3.55 11.98 21.84
CA LEU A 298 2.67 12.67 22.78
C LEU A 298 2.76 14.19 22.68
N LYS A 299 3.95 14.75 22.42
CA LYS A 299 4.13 16.19 22.18
C LYS A 299 3.42 16.64 20.90
N VAL A 300 3.54 15.89 19.81
CA VAL A 300 2.80 16.17 18.56
C VAL A 300 1.29 16.12 18.80
N LEU A 301 0.80 15.08 19.47
CA LEU A 301 -0.63 14.95 19.79
C LEU A 301 -1.14 16.09 20.67
N SER A 302 -0.37 16.50 21.67
CA SER A 302 -0.74 17.63 22.52
C SER A 302 -0.87 18.93 21.71
N GLU A 303 0.02 19.16 20.74
CA GLU A 303 -0.07 20.32 19.87
C GLU A 303 -1.24 20.21 18.89
N MET A 304 -1.51 19.01 18.34
CA MET A 304 -2.71 18.75 17.53
C MET A 304 -4.00 19.09 18.29
N GLN A 305 -4.08 18.75 19.58
CA GLN A 305 -5.21 19.10 20.43
C GLN A 305 -5.31 20.61 20.66
N ASN A 306 -4.19 21.29 20.91
CA ASN A 306 -4.18 22.75 21.11
C ASN A 306 -4.62 23.53 19.86
N ILE A 307 -4.22 23.06 18.68
CA ILE A 307 -4.57 23.66 17.39
C ILE A 307 -5.97 23.25 16.91
N GLY A 308 -6.51 22.14 17.42
CA GLY A 308 -7.80 21.61 17.01
C GLY A 308 -7.75 20.77 15.73
N SER A 309 -6.60 20.16 15.39
CA SER A 309 -6.42 19.42 14.14
C SER A 309 -7.25 18.13 14.08
N LEU A 310 -7.45 17.45 15.22
CA LEU A 310 -8.28 16.24 15.27
C LEU A 310 -9.76 16.59 15.16
N GLU A 311 -10.19 17.66 15.83
CA GLU A 311 -11.54 18.21 15.78
C GLU A 311 -11.88 18.68 14.36
N HIS A 312 -10.97 19.42 13.70
CA HIS A 312 -11.12 19.82 12.31
C HIS A 312 -11.27 18.60 11.38
N THR A 313 -10.46 17.56 11.59
CA THR A 313 -10.55 16.32 10.81
C THR A 313 -11.90 15.62 11.00
N LEU A 314 -12.43 15.60 12.22
CA LEU A 314 -13.74 15.04 12.53
C LEU A 314 -14.87 15.83 11.84
N ASP A 315 -14.80 17.16 11.84
CA ASP A 315 -15.76 18.02 11.13
C ASP A 315 -15.74 17.78 9.62
N VAL A 316 -14.55 17.65 9.02
CA VAL A 316 -14.39 17.29 7.61
C VAL A 316 -15.01 15.92 7.33
N LEU A 317 -14.80 14.93 8.19
CA LEU A 317 -15.40 13.60 8.05
C LEU A 317 -16.93 13.65 8.17
N ASN A 318 -17.48 14.43 9.09
CA ASN A 318 -18.92 14.62 9.22
C ASN A 318 -19.53 15.25 7.95
N ASN A 319 -18.90 16.28 7.40
CA ASN A 319 -19.35 16.94 6.17
C ASN A 319 -19.25 16.03 4.95
N LEU A 320 -18.16 15.24 4.84
CA LEU A 320 -18.01 14.22 3.81
C LEU A 320 -19.08 13.14 3.93
N PHE A 321 -19.40 12.70 5.14
CA PHE A 321 -20.45 11.70 5.38
C PHE A 321 -21.83 12.19 4.95
N ILE A 322 -22.18 13.44 5.28
CA ILE A 322 -23.43 14.07 4.80
C ILE A 322 -23.43 14.11 3.27
N SER A 323 -22.34 14.58 2.66
CA SER A 323 -22.20 14.64 1.20
C SER A 323 -22.33 13.27 0.53
N ILE A 324 -21.81 12.20 1.16
CA ILE A 324 -21.97 10.82 0.69
C ILE A 324 -23.45 10.44 0.68
N LEU A 325 -24.20 10.69 1.76
CA LEU A 325 -25.63 10.35 1.83
C LEU A 325 -26.46 11.16 0.81
N ASP A 326 -26.21 12.46 0.69
CA ASP A 326 -26.86 13.29 -0.32
C ASP A 326 -26.58 12.81 -1.75
N THR A 327 -25.36 12.34 -2.00
CA THR A 327 -24.98 11.79 -3.31
C THR A 327 -25.63 10.43 -3.55
N VAL A 328 -25.75 9.56 -2.53
CA VAL A 328 -26.52 8.31 -2.64
C VAL A 328 -27.96 8.62 -3.05
N GLU A 329 -28.61 9.61 -2.43
CA GLU A 329 -29.99 9.98 -2.76
C GLU A 329 -30.14 10.51 -4.19
N ARG A 330 -29.15 11.29 -4.69
CA ARG A 330 -29.12 11.69 -6.10
C ARG A 330 -29.00 10.50 -7.05
N VAL A 331 -28.13 9.53 -6.74
CA VAL A 331 -27.99 8.32 -7.55
C VAL A 331 -29.25 7.46 -7.49
N GLU A 332 -29.90 7.34 -6.32
CA GLU A 332 -31.19 6.65 -6.16
C GLU A 332 -32.29 7.28 -7.02
N GLY A 333 -32.30 8.61 -7.15
CA GLY A 333 -33.20 9.33 -8.04
C GLY A 333 -33.07 8.93 -9.52
N ALA A 334 -31.88 8.49 -9.94
CA ALA A 334 -31.60 8.08 -11.32
C ALA A 334 -31.69 6.55 -11.54
N LEU A 335 -31.24 5.75 -10.57
CA LEU A 335 -31.03 4.30 -10.71
C LEU A 335 -31.99 3.45 -9.84
N GLY A 336 -32.85 4.09 -9.05
CA GLY A 336 -33.74 3.44 -8.08
C GLY A 336 -33.09 3.23 -6.71
N GLU A 337 -33.91 2.93 -5.71
CA GLU A 337 -33.49 2.77 -4.32
C GLU A 337 -32.44 1.66 -4.12
N ASN A 338 -31.40 1.94 -3.31
CA ASN A 338 -30.37 0.98 -2.95
C ASN A 338 -30.11 0.94 -1.45
N LYS A 339 -31.01 0.25 -0.74
CA LYS A 339 -30.94 0.04 0.71
C LYS A 339 -29.64 -0.59 1.17
N LYS A 340 -29.03 -1.46 0.35
CA LYS A 340 -27.77 -2.15 0.71
C LYS A 340 -26.61 -1.17 0.76
N LEU A 341 -26.48 -0.31 -0.25
CA LEU A 341 -25.44 0.72 -0.27
C LEU A 341 -25.67 1.75 0.83
N LYS A 342 -26.92 2.22 1.00
CA LYS A 342 -27.25 3.16 2.08
C LYS A 342 -26.90 2.59 3.47
N ALA A 343 -27.24 1.33 3.73
CA ALA A 343 -26.87 0.65 4.98
C ALA A 343 -25.34 0.49 5.13
N LEU A 344 -24.62 0.18 4.05
CA LEU A 344 -23.16 0.11 4.06
C LEU A 344 -22.55 1.48 4.40
N CYS A 345 -23.00 2.55 3.76
CA CYS A 345 -22.56 3.92 4.04
C CYS A 345 -22.83 4.28 5.50
N LEU A 346 -24.03 4.01 6.03
CA LEU A 346 -24.36 4.28 7.43
C LEU A 346 -23.46 3.53 8.42
N ALA A 347 -23.07 2.29 8.10
CA ALA A 347 -22.13 1.51 8.90
C ALA A 347 -20.68 2.05 8.85
N LEU A 348 -20.35 2.94 7.92
CA LEU A 348 -19.06 3.61 7.85
C LEU A 348 -18.95 4.81 8.80
N LYS A 349 -20.06 5.31 9.36
CA LYS A 349 -20.03 6.46 10.26
C LYS A 349 -19.02 6.25 11.39
N LEU A 350 -18.23 7.29 11.68
CA LEU A 350 -17.28 7.31 12.78
C LEU A 350 -17.99 7.29 14.14
#